data_AF-A0A929HW85-F1
#
_entry.id   AF-A0A929HW85-F1
#
_cell.length_a   1.000
_cell.length_b   1.000
_cell.length_c   1.000
_cell.angle_alpha   90.00
_cell.angle_beta   90.00
_cell.angle_gamma   90.00
#
_symmetry.space_group_name_H-M   'P 1'
#
loop_
_entity.id
_entity.type
_entity.pdbx_description
1 polymer ?
#
loop_
_entity_poly.entity_id
_entity_poly.type
_entity_poly.pdbx_seq_one_letter_code
_entity_poly.pdbx_strand_id
1 'polypeptide(L)'
;MNYLLKISLIGLLLSSLGGCISINGSHSWDDKDWKSDQEANRKIISELVIGAERSNVLTRMGTPSFSEAFVKDGDQFNILFYRTHHIDSDGETTKDETTPLVFENDKLIGWGDDILSSIKP
;
A
#
# COMPACT_ATOMS: atom_id res chain seq x y z
N MET A 1 45.06 56.09 -16.27
CA MET A 1 45.46 54.67 -16.18
C MET A 1 44.48 54.00 -15.21
N ASN A 2 43.21 53.87 -15.61
CA ASN A 2 42.68 52.80 -16.47
C ASN A 2 42.90 51.48 -15.72
N TYR A 3 41.92 50.77 -15.17
CA TYR A 3 40.61 50.44 -15.74
C TYR A 3 39.61 50.14 -14.60
N LEU A 4 38.94 51.17 -14.09
CA LEU A 4 37.75 51.03 -13.24
C LEU A 4 36.47 50.67 -14.03
N LEU A 5 36.58 50.33 -15.30
CA LEU A 5 35.44 50.16 -16.21
C LEU A 5 35.74 49.07 -17.23
N LYS A 6 35.67 47.79 -16.82
CA LYS A 6 35.27 46.69 -17.71
C LYS A 6 34.38 45.74 -16.92
N ILE A 7 33.14 46.16 -16.84
CA ILE A 7 31.94 45.34 -16.67
C ILE A 7 32.10 44.09 -17.55
N SER A 8 32.30 42.93 -16.93
CA SER A 8 32.06 41.64 -17.58
C SER A 8 31.01 40.90 -16.79
N LEU A 9 29.80 41.04 -17.29
CA LEU A 9 28.63 40.23 -17.12
C LEU A 9 28.96 38.72 -17.04
N ILE A 10 29.03 38.18 -15.83
CA ILE A 10 28.94 36.73 -15.52
C ILE A 10 28.12 36.72 -14.22
N GLY A 11 26.79 36.60 -14.25
CA GLY A 11 26.06 35.48 -14.84
C GLY A 11 26.03 34.37 -13.79
N LEU A 12 24.90 34.28 -13.07
CA LEU A 12 24.39 33.18 -12.24
C LEU A 12 25.41 32.14 -11.73
N LEU A 13 25.43 31.92 -10.42
CA LEU A 13 25.45 30.55 -9.86
C LEU A 13 25.11 30.60 -8.36
N LEU A 14 23.83 30.90 -8.07
CA LEU A 14 23.21 30.50 -6.80
C LEU A 14 23.12 28.97 -6.78
N SER A 15 24.20 28.29 -6.39
CA SER A 15 24.17 26.86 -6.10
C SER A 15 23.83 26.66 -4.63
N SER A 16 22.59 26.99 -4.29
CA SER A 16 21.90 26.32 -3.19
C SER A 16 21.44 24.95 -3.71
N LEU A 17 22.34 23.98 -3.74
CA LEU A 17 21.92 22.59 -3.69
C LEU A 17 22.10 22.13 -2.25
N GLY A 18 21.00 22.31 -1.51
CA GLY A 18 20.83 21.70 -0.21
C GLY A 18 20.80 20.17 -0.32
N GLY A 19 21.11 19.54 0.82
CA GLY A 19 20.75 18.17 1.11
C GLY A 19 21.65 17.11 0.49
N CYS A 20 22.71 16.72 1.21
CA CYS A 20 23.13 15.32 1.13
C CYS A 20 21.99 14.49 1.72
N ILE A 21 21.31 13.72 0.87
CA ILE A 21 20.43 12.64 1.32
C ILE A 21 21.37 11.57 1.85
N SER A 22 21.49 11.44 3.18
CA SER A 22 22.06 10.25 3.77
C SER A 22 21.01 9.15 3.67
N ILE A 23 21.07 8.36 2.59
CA ILE A 23 20.49 7.02 2.64
C ILE A 23 21.45 6.21 3.50
N ASN A 24 21.16 6.14 4.79
CA ASN A 24 21.71 5.11 5.65
C ASN A 24 21.06 3.78 5.22
N GLY A 25 21.57 3.22 4.11
CA GLY A 25 21.22 1.89 3.64
C GLY A 25 21.87 0.86 4.55
N SER A 26 21.37 0.70 5.76
CA SER A 26 21.61 -0.51 6.53
C SER A 26 20.77 -1.62 5.89
N HIS A 27 21.36 -2.30 4.91
CA HIS A 27 20.82 -3.52 4.33
C HIS A 27 20.82 -4.61 5.41
N SER A 28 19.73 -4.69 6.18
CA SER A 28 19.35 -5.89 6.91
C SER A 28 18.19 -6.49 6.13
N TRP A 29 18.46 -7.50 5.30
CA TRP A 29 17.42 -8.16 4.54
C TRP A 29 16.45 -8.86 5.49
N ASP A 30 15.21 -8.38 5.41
CA ASP A 30 14.11 -8.54 6.34
C ASP A 30 13.39 -9.90 6.20
N ASP A 31 14.02 -10.99 6.62
CA ASP A 31 13.30 -12.26 6.82
C ASP A 31 12.23 -12.17 7.94
N LYS A 32 12.23 -11.08 8.72
CA LYS A 32 11.29 -10.84 9.82
C LYS A 32 10.05 -10.05 9.44
N ASP A 33 10.07 -9.31 8.33
CA ASP A 33 9.04 -8.29 8.05
C ASP A 33 7.78 -8.93 7.46
N TRP A 34 7.91 -9.75 6.40
CA TRP A 34 6.76 -10.37 5.76
C TRP A 34 5.93 -11.27 6.70
N LYS A 35 6.58 -11.97 7.65
CA LYS A 35 5.90 -12.81 8.62
C LYS A 35 5.18 -11.98 9.68
N SER A 36 5.79 -10.86 10.09
CA SER A 36 5.19 -9.88 10.99
C SER A 36 3.96 -9.24 10.34
N ASP A 37 4.04 -8.85 9.07
CA ASP A 37 2.94 -8.28 8.31
C ASP A 37 1.77 -9.23 8.18
N GLN A 38 2.04 -10.50 7.86
CA GLN A 38 0.99 -11.53 7.81
C GLN A 38 0.30 -11.72 9.15
N GLU A 39 1.06 -11.72 10.25
CA GLU A 39 0.50 -11.84 11.60
C GLU A 39 -0.33 -10.61 11.98
N ALA A 40 0.16 -9.41 11.67
CA ALA A 40 -0.57 -8.17 11.88
C ALA A 40 -1.88 -8.14 11.08
N ASN A 41 -1.84 -8.53 9.80
CA ASN A 41 -3.01 -8.61 8.94
C ASN A 41 -4.05 -9.59 9.50
N ARG A 42 -3.63 -10.82 9.87
CA ARG A 42 -4.54 -11.81 10.48
C ARG A 42 -5.16 -11.28 11.78
N LYS A 43 -4.37 -10.62 12.62
CA LYS A 43 -4.85 -10.06 13.88
C LYS A 43 -5.92 -8.98 13.62
N ILE A 44 -5.64 -8.01 12.75
CA ILE A 44 -6.60 -6.95 12.45
C ILE A 44 -7.87 -7.53 11.82
N ILE A 45 -7.75 -8.47 10.87
CA ILE A 45 -8.90 -9.16 10.25
C ILE A 45 -9.76 -9.85 11.31
N SER A 46 -9.15 -10.50 12.30
CA SER A 46 -9.90 -11.15 13.40
C SER A 46 -10.70 -10.19 14.28
N GLU A 47 -10.36 -8.90 14.25
CA GLU A 47 -11.01 -7.82 14.99
C GLU A 47 -11.96 -6.98 14.11
N LEU A 48 -12.15 -7.36 12.83
CA LEU A 48 -13.07 -6.66 11.93
C LEU A 48 -14.53 -6.98 12.26
N VAL A 49 -15.39 -6.03 11.92
CA VAL A 49 -16.82 -6.12 12.16
C VAL A 49 -17.55 -5.81 10.87
N ILE A 50 -18.57 -6.59 10.55
CA ILE A 50 -19.46 -6.33 9.41
C ILE A 50 -20.07 -4.92 9.55
N GLY A 51 -20.14 -4.20 8.44
CA GLY A 51 -20.59 -2.80 8.38
C GLY A 51 -19.49 -1.77 8.63
N ALA A 52 -18.24 -2.18 8.90
CA ALA A 52 -17.12 -1.26 9.02
C ALA A 52 -16.88 -0.47 7.72
N GLU A 53 -16.57 0.82 7.84
CA GLU A 53 -16.22 1.68 6.70
C GLU A 53 -14.91 1.24 6.07
N ARG A 54 -14.86 1.17 4.74
CA ARG A 54 -13.64 0.85 3.99
C ARG A 54 -12.47 1.77 4.33
N SER A 55 -12.73 3.06 4.53
CA SER A 55 -11.71 4.05 4.94
C SER A 55 -11.07 3.72 6.29
N ASN A 56 -11.86 3.23 7.26
CA ASN A 56 -11.36 2.82 8.56
C ASN A 56 -10.50 1.55 8.45
N VAL A 57 -10.91 0.60 7.60
CA VAL A 57 -10.13 -0.61 7.35
C VAL A 57 -8.79 -0.26 6.69
N LEU A 58 -8.79 0.57 5.66
CA LEU A 58 -7.57 1.06 5.00
C LEU A 58 -6.64 1.81 5.95
N THR A 59 -7.21 2.56 6.89
CA THR A 59 -6.42 3.28 7.91
C THR A 59 -5.75 2.32 8.88
N ARG A 60 -6.41 1.20 9.24
CA ARG A 60 -5.88 0.19 10.16
C ARG A 60 -4.88 -0.76 9.50
N MET A 61 -5.16 -1.18 8.27
CA MET A 61 -4.41 -2.22 7.56
C MET A 61 -3.42 -1.68 6.53
N GLY A 62 -3.50 -0.40 6.17
CA GLY A 62 -2.67 0.19 5.13
C GLY A 62 -3.09 -0.21 3.71
N THR A 63 -2.18 -0.04 2.76
CA THR A 63 -2.40 -0.34 1.34
C THR A 63 -2.48 -1.85 1.13
N PRO A 64 -3.54 -2.37 0.49
CA PRO A 64 -3.63 -3.80 0.18
C PRO A 64 -2.63 -4.22 -0.89
N SER A 65 -2.29 -5.50 -0.94
CA SER A 65 -1.44 -6.09 -1.99
C SER A 65 -2.13 -5.99 -3.35
N PHE A 66 -3.44 -6.24 -3.39
CA PHE A 66 -4.26 -6.07 -4.59
C PHE A 66 -5.59 -5.41 -4.24
N SER A 67 -6.22 -4.80 -5.25
CA SER A 67 -7.58 -4.32 -5.13
C SER A 67 -8.36 -4.53 -6.42
N GLU A 68 -9.65 -4.82 -6.28
CA GLU A 68 -10.60 -4.93 -7.38
C GLU A 68 -11.84 -4.08 -7.07
N ALA A 69 -12.51 -3.61 -8.11
CA ALA A 69 -13.75 -2.87 -7.98
C ALA A 69 -14.66 -3.14 -9.18
N PHE A 70 -15.95 -3.33 -8.93
CA PHE A 70 -16.95 -3.48 -9.98
C PHE A 70 -18.34 -3.05 -9.48
N VAL A 71 -19.28 -2.90 -10.41
CA VAL A 71 -20.69 -2.60 -10.09
C VAL A 71 -21.53 -3.79 -10.51
N LYS A 72 -22.41 -4.25 -9.62
CA LYS A 72 -23.35 -5.36 -9.86
C LYS A 72 -24.70 -5.00 -9.26
N ASP A 73 -25.77 -5.15 -10.04
CA ASP A 73 -27.15 -4.86 -9.62
C ASP A 73 -27.39 -3.44 -9.05
N GLY A 74 -26.51 -2.48 -9.41
CA GLY A 74 -26.57 -1.09 -8.93
C GLY A 74 -25.70 -0.81 -7.71
N ASP A 75 -25.14 -1.85 -7.07
CA ASP A 75 -24.28 -1.75 -5.92
C ASP A 75 -22.79 -1.78 -6.32
N GLN A 76 -21.99 -0.95 -5.65
CA GLN A 76 -20.55 -0.88 -5.87
C GLN A 76 -19.83 -1.88 -4.96
N PHE A 77 -19.11 -2.81 -5.55
CA PHE A 77 -18.26 -3.76 -4.84
C PHE A 77 -16.80 -3.31 -4.91
N ASN A 78 -16.13 -3.33 -3.76
CA ASN A 78 -14.69 -3.17 -3.65
C ASN A 78 -14.10 -4.38 -2.92
N ILE A 79 -13.03 -4.96 -3.47
CA ILE A 79 -12.36 -6.11 -2.86
C ILE A 79 -10.92 -5.70 -2.58
N LEU A 80 -10.47 -5.85 -1.33
CA LEU A 80 -9.10 -5.57 -0.91
C LEU A 80 -8.43 -6.88 -0.52
N PHE A 81 -7.24 -7.15 -1.04
CA PHE A 81 -6.51 -8.38 -0.78
C PHE A 81 -5.28 -8.07 0.08
N TYR A 82 -5.19 -8.68 1.26
CA TYR A 82 -4.03 -8.55 2.14
C TYR A 82 -3.34 -9.89 2.31
N ARG A 83 -2.00 -9.92 2.22
CA ARG A 83 -1.22 -11.14 2.47
C ARG A 83 -1.42 -11.59 3.92
N THR A 84 -1.91 -12.81 4.11
CA THR A 84 -2.19 -13.38 5.44
C THR A 84 -1.46 -14.68 5.69
N HIS A 85 -0.91 -15.29 4.65
CA HIS A 85 -0.16 -16.54 4.76
C HIS A 85 0.84 -16.66 3.61
N HIS A 86 1.67 -17.69 3.68
CA HIS A 86 2.74 -17.95 2.74
C HIS A 86 2.52 -19.31 2.11
N ILE A 87 2.63 -19.37 0.79
CA ILE A 87 2.57 -20.60 0.01
C ILE A 87 3.96 -20.85 -0.58
N ASP A 88 4.47 -19.90 -1.36
CA ASP A 88 5.73 -20.04 -2.09
C ASP A 88 6.75 -18.92 -1.75
N SER A 89 8.03 -19.29 -1.70
CA SER A 89 9.16 -18.36 -1.46
C SER A 89 9.79 -17.90 -2.77
N ASP A 90 8.98 -17.47 -3.74
CA ASP A 90 9.46 -16.93 -5.03
C ASP A 90 9.70 -15.41 -5.00
N GLY A 91 9.35 -14.76 -3.90
CA GLY A 91 9.51 -13.32 -3.69
C GLY A 91 8.34 -12.48 -4.18
N GLU A 92 7.33 -13.10 -4.80
CA GLU A 92 6.12 -12.44 -5.26
C GLU A 92 4.94 -12.74 -4.32
N THR A 93 3.94 -11.86 -4.31
CA THR A 93 2.67 -12.17 -3.62
C THR A 93 1.65 -12.58 -4.65
N THR A 94 1.05 -13.75 -4.48
CA THR A 94 -0.05 -14.22 -5.32
C THR A 94 -1.37 -14.13 -4.56
N LYS A 95 -2.51 -14.12 -5.27
CA LYS A 95 -3.82 -13.92 -4.65
C LYS A 95 -4.21 -15.04 -3.68
N ASP A 96 -3.76 -16.25 -3.95
CA ASP A 96 -3.94 -17.41 -3.09
C ASP A 96 -3.21 -17.28 -1.75
N GLU A 97 -2.22 -16.39 -1.61
CA GLU A 97 -1.55 -16.07 -0.33
C GLU A 97 -2.25 -14.96 0.48
N THR A 98 -3.40 -14.48 -0.01
CA THR A 98 -4.10 -13.33 0.55
C THR A 98 -5.47 -13.71 1.12
N THR A 99 -5.97 -12.87 2.02
CA THR A 99 -7.38 -12.91 2.42
C THR A 99 -8.10 -11.72 1.79
N PRO A 100 -9.15 -11.96 0.99
CA PRO A 100 -9.97 -10.89 0.43
C PRO A 100 -10.91 -10.30 1.49
N LEU A 101 -11.05 -8.98 1.51
CA LEU A 101 -12.09 -8.26 2.24
C LEU A 101 -13.04 -7.65 1.23
N VAL A 102 -14.32 -7.95 1.38
CA VAL A 102 -15.36 -7.55 0.43
C VAL A 102 -16.18 -6.43 1.02
N PHE A 103 -16.28 -5.33 0.26
CA PHE A 103 -17.07 -4.16 0.60
C PHE A 103 -18.17 -3.97 -0.43
N GLU A 104 -19.36 -3.65 0.04
CA GLU A 104 -20.52 -3.22 -0.75
C GLU A 104 -20.86 -1.80 -0.34
N ASN A 105 -20.90 -0.86 -1.28
CA ASN A 105 -21.16 0.56 -1.04
C ASN A 105 -20.33 1.13 0.14
N ASP A 106 -19.01 0.86 0.10
CA ASP A 106 -18.02 1.22 1.13
C ASP A 106 -18.20 0.56 2.51
N LYS A 107 -19.11 -0.39 2.67
CA LYS A 107 -19.33 -1.16 3.92
C LYS A 107 -18.78 -2.57 3.81
N LEU A 108 -18.04 -3.01 4.83
CA LEU A 108 -17.52 -4.38 4.89
C LEU A 108 -18.68 -5.37 5.02
N ILE A 109 -18.87 -6.25 4.04
CA ILE A 109 -19.91 -7.30 4.07
C ILE A 109 -19.36 -8.68 4.41
N GLY A 110 -18.04 -8.86 4.36
CA GLY A 110 -17.39 -10.10 4.75
C GLY A 110 -15.92 -10.16 4.31
N TRP A 111 -15.26 -11.26 4.63
CA TRP A 111 -13.90 -11.56 4.20
C TRP A 111 -13.71 -13.07 3.98
N GLY A 112 -12.72 -13.44 3.18
CA GLY A 112 -12.44 -14.81 2.79
C GLY A 112 -13.05 -15.24 1.44
N ASP A 113 -12.64 -16.42 0.97
CA ASP A 113 -12.99 -16.92 -0.36
C ASP A 113 -14.47 -17.23 -0.53
N ASP A 114 -15.17 -17.56 0.55
CA ASP A 114 -16.59 -17.87 0.55
C ASP A 114 -17.43 -16.65 0.12
N ILE A 115 -17.22 -15.50 0.76
CA ILE A 115 -17.93 -14.27 0.39
C ILE A 115 -17.52 -13.81 -1.00
N LEU A 116 -16.23 -13.92 -1.35
CA LEU A 116 -15.73 -13.55 -2.67
C LEU A 116 -16.39 -14.39 -3.77
N SER A 117 -16.57 -15.68 -3.54
CA SER A 117 -17.22 -16.58 -4.50
C SER A 117 -18.72 -16.31 -4.64
N SER A 118 -19.38 -15.79 -3.60
CA SER A 118 -20.80 -15.44 -3.66
C SER A 118 -21.10 -14.20 -4.51
N ILE A 119 -20.13 -13.28 -4.62
CA ILE A 119 -20.30 -12.01 -5.36
C ILE A 119 -19.71 -12.06 -6.76
N LYS A 120 -18.77 -12.96 -7.03
CA LYS A 120 -18.18 -13.13 -8.37
C LYS A 120 -19.30 -13.38 -9.39
N PRO A 121 -19.27 -12.69 -10.54
CA PRO A 121 -20.26 -12.86 -11.60
C PRO A 121 -20.22 -14.25 -12.23
#